data_AF-A0A3N5UQX4-F1
#
_entry.id   AF-A0A3N5UQX4-F1
#
_cell.length_a   1.000
_cell.length_b   1.000
_cell.length_c   1.000
_cell.angle_alpha   90.00
_cell.angle_beta   90.00
_cell.angle_gamma   90.00
#
_symmetry.space_group_name_H-M   'P 1'
#
loop_
_entity.id
_entity.type
_entity.pdbx_description
1 polymer ?
#
loop_
_entity_poly.entity_id
_entity_poly.type
_entity_poly.pdbx_seq_one_letter_code
_entity_poly.pdbx_strand_id
1 'polypeptide(L)'
;TNTAGTDTAILGAVSLSDATLHLATIGTTARMVVTNLTTGGAGNTLRVGLLPAITAYPAQFRLIDYDGFIGGSGFNFTLAGLAAPYSGYLSNNTAQTSVDLVVTAGPVAQAVTWTGSQNGNWDSIALNWRVGAAPTNFFNGDFATFDNSAPTATTVNLTGIVVPGAVAVNSTLNYTFSGAGGIAGLGELTKQGPGTLTLNNSGNNSYAGMTTISGGILQVGNGGTSGSLGSGDVNNNAALVFNRSDSLTVPHTISGSGALSQSGAGVTTLSGANTFGGAVNIAQGTLKAGHNSALGTTNGATTISSGATLDVGANNINLGLEPIFVSGSGVGDDGAIINSSGSGTFVGPNVAFVTMTGNTTFGGTGRWDLRSSNTANPAGAALSTGGNPFTLTKVGPNGVYLPGVTVDPALGDVDIREGLLAIESGTTGIGNPDYTLTVRDGATLQLFNMTNLLNKRIVLNGTGTNNTVNNASGANLVIGPITLNGDCIFSAGGTSLTLSNVIG
;
A
#
# COMPACT_ATOMS: atom_id res chain seq x y z
N THR A 1 9.91 1.59 18.13
CA THR A 1 8.49 1.30 18.38
C THR A 1 8.28 0.01 19.17
N ASN A 2 9.28 -0.52 19.88
CA ASN A 2 9.13 -1.83 20.51
C ASN A 2 8.78 -1.67 22.01
N THR A 3 7.61 -2.19 22.39
CA THR A 3 7.30 -2.56 23.79
C THR A 3 8.08 -3.82 24.16
N ALA A 4 8.61 -3.88 25.37
CA ALA A 4 9.35 -5.04 25.87
C ALA A 4 8.43 -5.84 26.80
N GLY A 5 7.68 -6.79 26.25
CA GLY A 5 6.57 -7.43 26.97
C GLY A 5 5.28 -6.60 26.91
N THR A 6 4.15 -7.26 27.12
CA THR A 6 2.80 -6.67 27.19
C THR A 6 1.97 -7.43 28.23
N ASP A 7 0.81 -6.90 28.64
CA ASP A 7 -0.11 -7.62 29.53
C ASP A 7 -0.53 -8.99 28.97
N THR A 8 -0.50 -9.14 27.64
CA THR A 8 -0.81 -10.38 26.93
C THR A 8 0.41 -11.26 26.61
N ALA A 9 1.62 -10.73 26.74
CA ALA A 9 2.88 -11.40 26.46
C ALA A 9 3.95 -10.93 27.46
N ILE A 10 3.77 -11.35 28.71
CA ILE A 10 4.58 -10.94 29.85
C ILE A 10 5.98 -11.54 29.71
N LEU A 11 7.03 -10.74 29.91
CA LEU A 11 8.39 -11.27 30.00
C LEU A 11 8.58 -12.00 31.33
N GLY A 12 9.39 -13.06 31.35
CA GLY A 12 9.72 -13.78 32.58
C GLY A 12 10.60 -12.95 33.53
N ALA A 13 11.74 -13.52 33.96
CA ALA A 13 12.70 -12.79 34.78
C ALA A 13 13.53 -11.82 33.93
N VAL A 14 13.55 -10.54 34.32
CA VAL A 14 14.41 -9.50 33.73
C VAL A 14 15.36 -8.99 34.82
N SER A 15 16.66 -9.07 34.53
CA SER A 15 17.72 -8.59 35.41
C SER A 15 18.48 -7.42 34.79
N LEU A 16 18.60 -6.30 35.51
CA LEU A 16 19.29 -5.09 35.06
C LEU A 16 20.41 -4.71 36.04
N SER A 17 21.65 -4.64 35.57
CA SER A 17 22.81 -4.23 36.39
C SER A 17 23.61 -3.18 35.64
N ASP A 18 23.73 -1.99 36.24
CA ASP A 18 24.39 -0.82 35.64
C ASP A 18 23.89 -0.53 34.20
N ALA A 19 22.60 -0.81 33.95
CA ALA A 19 21.99 -0.77 32.64
C ALA A 19 21.32 0.57 32.37
N THR A 20 21.23 0.93 31.09
CA THR A 20 20.35 2.01 30.62
C THR A 20 19.19 1.42 29.83
N LEU A 21 17.97 1.60 30.34
CA LEU A 21 16.74 1.23 29.65
C LEU A 21 16.13 2.46 28.97
N HIS A 22 15.94 2.39 27.66
CA HIS A 22 15.34 3.47 26.88
C HIS A 22 13.91 3.10 26.46
N LEU A 23 12.93 3.86 26.96
CA LEU A 23 11.52 3.74 26.61
C LEU A 23 11.14 4.88 25.65
N ALA A 24 11.19 4.61 24.35
CA ALA A 24 11.13 5.63 23.29
C ALA A 24 9.80 6.44 23.25
N THR A 25 8.70 5.85 23.69
CA THR A 25 7.42 6.55 23.86
C THR A 25 6.79 6.04 25.14
N ILE A 26 5.99 6.85 25.82
CA ILE A 26 5.17 6.41 26.96
C ILE A 26 3.71 6.81 26.73
N GLY A 27 2.80 5.95 27.16
CA GLY A 27 1.35 6.12 27.01
C GLY A 27 0.66 5.88 28.35
N THR A 28 -0.63 5.60 28.33
CA THR A 28 -1.40 5.28 29.54
C THR A 28 -1.16 3.86 30.05
N THR A 29 -0.61 2.98 29.20
CA THR A 29 -0.22 1.60 29.55
C THR A 29 1.29 1.46 29.74
N ALA A 30 1.69 0.51 30.59
CA ALA A 30 3.09 0.19 30.82
C ALA A 30 3.81 -0.20 29.53
N ARG A 31 5.11 0.13 29.46
CA ARG A 31 5.93 -0.13 28.27
C ARG A 31 6.75 -1.41 28.38
N MET A 32 6.90 -1.93 29.59
CA MET A 32 7.52 -3.21 29.88
C MET A 32 6.69 -3.93 30.93
N VAL A 33 6.36 -5.20 30.70
CA VAL A 33 5.61 -6.03 31.66
C VAL A 33 6.42 -7.28 31.92
N VAL A 34 6.82 -7.49 33.18
CA VAL A 34 7.70 -8.59 33.60
C VAL A 34 7.11 -9.33 34.80
N THR A 35 7.41 -10.63 34.95
CA THR A 35 7.03 -11.33 36.18
C THR A 35 7.99 -10.98 37.31
N ASN A 36 9.30 -11.08 37.08
CA ASN A 36 10.32 -10.80 38.10
C ASN A 36 11.28 -9.72 37.61
N LEU A 37 11.24 -8.54 38.22
CA LEU A 37 12.24 -7.49 37.99
C LEU A 37 13.33 -7.58 39.06
N THR A 38 14.57 -7.84 38.65
CA THR A 38 15.73 -7.84 39.54
C THR A 38 16.71 -6.74 39.11
N THR A 39 17.21 -5.97 40.07
CA THR A 39 18.24 -4.96 39.81
C THR A 39 19.55 -5.30 40.50
N GLY A 40 20.66 -4.82 39.94
CA GLY A 40 21.99 -4.93 40.52
C GLY A 40 22.85 -3.72 40.18
N GLY A 41 24.13 -3.77 40.55
CA GLY A 41 25.09 -2.70 40.27
C GLY A 41 24.92 -1.45 41.14
N ALA A 42 25.66 -0.40 40.80
CA ALA A 42 25.66 0.89 41.47
C ALA A 42 24.40 1.72 41.14
N GLY A 43 23.80 1.52 39.96
CA GLY A 43 22.53 2.15 39.62
C GLY A 43 22.11 1.91 38.17
N ASN A 44 20.81 1.82 37.94
CA ASN A 44 20.25 1.70 36.60
C ASN A 44 19.72 3.06 36.14
N THR A 45 19.70 3.29 34.83
CA THR A 45 19.19 4.52 34.22
C THR A 45 17.97 4.23 33.37
N LEU A 46 16.91 5.01 33.53
CA LEU A 46 15.71 4.97 32.72
C LEU A 46 15.64 6.25 31.90
N ARG A 47 15.69 6.13 30.58
CA ARG A 47 15.49 7.23 29.64
C ARG A 47 14.08 7.14 29.07
N VAL A 48 13.32 8.22 29.20
CA VAL A 48 11.99 8.33 28.59
C VAL A 48 12.10 9.21 27.36
N GLY A 49 11.58 8.72 26.24
CA GLY A 49 11.51 9.47 25.00
C GLY A 49 10.33 10.44 24.99
N LEU A 50 9.34 10.18 24.16
CA LEU A 50 8.19 11.07 23.98
C LEU A 50 7.13 10.89 25.08
N LEU A 51 6.74 12.01 25.70
CA LEU A 51 5.59 12.11 26.60
C LEU A 51 4.29 12.19 25.79
N PRO A 52 3.17 11.60 26.28
CA PRO A 52 1.86 11.89 25.70
C PRO A 52 1.42 13.31 26.07
N ALA A 53 0.30 13.77 25.50
CA ALA A 53 -0.31 15.03 25.89
C ALA A 53 -0.63 15.04 27.40
N ILE A 54 -0.13 16.03 28.13
CA ILE A 54 -0.37 16.20 29.56
C ILE A 54 -1.40 17.30 29.76
N THR A 55 -2.54 17.00 30.38
CA THR A 55 -3.62 17.96 30.63
C THR A 55 -3.64 18.51 32.06
N ALA A 56 -2.90 17.89 32.99
CA ALA A 56 -2.79 18.31 34.38
C ALA A 56 -1.53 17.71 35.05
N TYR A 57 -1.09 18.29 36.17
CA TYR A 57 0.03 17.81 36.97
C TYR A 57 -0.38 17.50 38.43
N PRO A 58 0.28 16.52 39.09
CA PRO A 58 1.28 15.62 38.51
C PRO A 58 0.64 14.62 37.54
N ALA A 59 1.34 14.32 36.45
CA ALA A 59 0.95 13.28 35.49
C ALA A 59 1.79 12.03 35.72
N GLN A 60 1.14 10.88 35.88
CA GLN A 60 1.81 9.62 36.19
C GLN A 60 1.66 8.64 35.03
N PHE A 61 2.78 8.07 34.59
CA PHE A 61 2.85 7.11 33.49
C PHE A 61 3.56 5.85 33.93
N ARG A 62 2.88 4.70 33.85
CA ARG A 62 3.48 3.41 34.15
C ARG A 62 4.56 3.11 33.10
N LEU A 63 5.76 2.76 33.54
CA LEU A 63 6.88 2.43 32.67
C LEU A 63 7.14 0.93 32.65
N ILE A 64 7.24 0.34 33.83
CA ILE A 64 7.52 -1.09 34.03
C ILE A 64 6.50 -1.64 35.03
N ASP A 65 5.74 -2.65 34.62
CA ASP A 65 4.93 -3.46 35.51
C ASP A 65 5.72 -4.70 35.91
N TYR A 66 5.72 -4.99 37.22
CA TYR A 66 6.38 -6.16 37.82
C TYR A 66 5.41 -6.87 38.77
N ASP A 67 5.71 -8.12 39.15
CA ASP A 67 4.97 -8.82 40.21
C ASP A 67 5.72 -8.75 41.54
N GLY A 68 4.98 -8.67 42.65
CA GLY A 68 5.51 -8.62 44.00
C GLY A 68 6.41 -7.41 44.29
N PHE A 69 7.73 -7.60 44.21
CA PHE A 69 8.73 -6.59 44.54
C PHE A 69 9.93 -6.64 43.60
N ILE A 70 10.66 -5.52 43.51
CA ILE A 70 11.92 -5.45 42.76
C ILE A 70 13.02 -6.15 43.57
N GLY A 71 13.52 -7.26 43.05
CA GLY A 71 14.58 -8.06 43.68
C GLY A 71 15.98 -7.46 43.55
N GLY A 72 16.97 -8.08 44.20
CA GLY A 72 18.38 -7.66 44.16
C GLY A 72 18.63 -6.36 44.93
N SER A 73 19.21 -5.36 44.27
CA SER A 73 19.45 -4.02 44.87
C SER A 73 18.17 -3.19 45.06
N GLY A 74 16.99 -3.70 44.70
CA GLY A 74 15.70 -3.00 44.87
C GLY A 74 15.47 -1.88 43.84
N PHE A 75 14.70 -0.86 44.19
CA PHE A 75 14.50 0.29 43.31
C PHE A 75 15.76 1.17 43.25
N ASN A 76 16.60 0.96 42.23
CA ASN A 76 17.84 1.71 42.01
C ASN A 76 17.88 2.41 40.65
N PHE A 77 16.72 2.83 40.13
CA PHE A 77 16.61 3.55 38.86
C PHE A 77 16.79 5.05 39.04
N THR A 78 17.49 5.66 38.09
CA THR A 78 17.61 7.12 37.95
C THR A 78 17.01 7.56 36.62
N LEU A 79 16.32 8.70 36.62
CA LEU A 79 15.78 9.26 35.39
C LEU A 79 16.89 9.97 34.62
N ALA A 80 17.21 9.51 33.41
CA ALA A 80 17.96 10.31 32.46
C ALA A 80 17.03 11.43 31.98
N GLY A 81 17.12 12.58 32.65
CA GLY A 81 16.32 13.82 32.56
C GLY A 81 15.30 13.95 31.40
N LEU A 82 14.13 14.51 31.71
CA LEU A 82 13.10 14.80 30.71
C LEU A 82 13.55 15.91 29.74
N ALA A 83 13.06 15.86 28.51
CA ALA A 83 13.24 16.94 27.56
C ALA A 83 12.64 18.24 28.13
N ALA A 84 13.41 19.33 28.12
CA ALA A 84 12.91 20.62 28.56
C ALA A 84 11.64 21.01 27.78
N PRO A 85 10.63 21.61 28.43
CA PRO A 85 10.63 22.15 29.79
C PRO A 85 9.99 21.24 30.85
N TYR A 86 9.90 19.93 30.61
CA TYR A 86 9.29 19.00 31.57
C TYR A 86 10.21 18.70 32.75
N SER A 87 9.63 18.56 33.94
CA SER A 87 10.31 18.06 35.15
C SER A 87 9.55 16.89 35.76
N GLY A 88 10.27 15.94 36.35
CA GLY A 88 9.67 14.75 36.95
C GLY A 88 10.68 13.84 37.61
N TYR A 89 10.19 12.74 38.17
CA TYR A 89 10.99 11.71 38.83
C TYR A 89 10.41 10.32 38.58
N LEU A 90 11.21 9.29 38.84
CA LEU A 90 10.74 7.90 38.83
C LEU A 90 10.25 7.53 40.23
N SER A 91 9.08 6.91 40.30
CA SER A 91 8.48 6.40 41.52
C SER A 91 8.39 4.88 41.46
N ASN A 92 8.68 4.22 42.58
CA ASN A 92 8.33 2.82 42.77
C ASN A 92 6.94 2.72 43.41
N ASN A 93 5.91 2.54 42.60
CA ASN A 93 4.53 2.41 43.04
C ASN A 93 4.26 0.97 43.50
N THR A 94 4.62 0.68 44.74
CA THR A 94 4.49 -0.66 45.33
C THR A 94 3.03 -1.11 45.51
N ALA A 95 2.08 -0.18 45.58
CA ALA A 95 0.65 -0.50 45.66
C ALA A 95 0.09 -1.03 44.34
N GLN A 96 0.64 -0.58 43.21
CA GLN A 96 0.24 -1.00 41.87
C GLN A 96 1.27 -1.89 41.17
N THR A 97 2.34 -2.25 41.89
CA THR A 97 3.48 -3.04 41.39
C THR A 97 4.07 -2.51 40.08
N SER A 98 4.40 -1.21 40.07
CA SER A 98 4.98 -0.55 38.90
C SER A 98 6.09 0.45 39.21
N VAL A 99 7.00 0.59 38.25
CA VAL A 99 7.89 1.75 38.16
C VAL A 99 7.20 2.78 37.27
N ASP A 100 6.94 3.95 37.82
CA ASP A 100 6.20 5.02 37.16
C ASP A 100 7.10 6.24 36.91
N LEU A 101 6.88 6.92 35.79
CA LEU A 101 7.31 8.31 35.63
C LEU A 101 6.24 9.21 36.23
N VAL A 102 6.61 10.03 37.20
CA VAL A 102 5.79 11.13 37.73
C VAL A 102 6.32 12.44 37.17
N VAL A 103 5.61 13.01 36.21
CA VAL A 103 5.88 14.35 35.68
C VAL A 103 5.19 15.37 36.57
N THR A 104 5.95 16.34 37.08
CA THR A 104 5.48 17.29 38.10
C THR A 104 5.25 18.69 37.55
N ALA A 105 5.88 19.06 36.44
CA ALA A 105 5.65 20.33 35.76
C ALA A 105 6.05 20.26 34.28
N GLY A 106 5.56 21.23 33.52
CA GLY A 106 5.79 21.42 32.09
C GLY A 106 4.60 22.12 31.42
N PRO A 107 4.58 22.22 30.09
CA PRO A 107 3.43 22.73 29.35
C PRO A 107 2.21 21.82 29.48
N VAL A 108 1.04 22.41 29.67
CA VAL A 108 -0.24 21.70 29.61
C VAL A 108 -0.76 21.75 28.17
N ALA A 109 -1.13 20.61 27.62
CA ALA A 109 -1.67 20.46 26.28
C ALA A 109 -2.95 21.30 26.10
N GLN A 110 -2.97 22.11 25.05
CA GLN A 110 -4.08 22.98 24.70
C GLN A 110 -4.58 22.70 23.28
N ALA A 111 -5.83 23.10 23.00
CA ALA A 111 -6.33 23.16 21.64
C ALA A 111 -5.85 24.45 20.99
N VAL A 112 -4.96 24.32 19.99
CA VAL A 112 -4.33 25.44 19.29
C VAL A 112 -4.76 25.46 17.83
N THR A 113 -5.05 26.65 17.30
CA THR A 113 -5.40 26.83 15.88
C THR A 113 -4.28 27.52 15.12
N TRP A 114 -3.88 26.98 13.98
CA TRP A 114 -2.86 27.55 13.11
C TRP A 114 -3.34 28.88 12.51
N THR A 115 -2.47 29.88 12.59
CA THR A 115 -2.67 31.20 11.97
C THR A 115 -1.55 31.54 10.99
N GLY A 116 -0.34 30.97 11.18
CA GLY A 116 0.83 31.30 10.38
C GLY A 116 1.20 32.78 10.41
N SER A 117 0.83 33.48 11.49
CA SER A 117 0.85 34.95 11.55
C SER A 117 2.26 35.56 11.52
N GLN A 118 3.29 34.84 11.96
CA GLN A 118 4.66 35.33 11.95
C GLN A 118 5.46 34.74 10.78
N ASN A 119 5.30 33.45 10.52
CA ASN A 119 5.92 32.74 9.40
C ASN A 119 5.21 31.38 9.17
N GLY A 120 5.75 30.59 8.22
CA GLY A 120 5.22 29.26 7.90
C GLY A 120 5.70 28.13 8.81
N ASN A 121 6.52 28.36 9.83
CA ASN A 121 7.14 27.29 10.61
C ASN A 121 6.19 26.75 11.69
N TRP A 122 6.05 25.43 11.73
CA TRP A 122 5.50 24.73 12.89
C TRP A 122 6.66 24.40 13.83
N ASP A 123 6.88 25.28 14.79
CA ASP A 123 7.91 25.15 15.83
C ASP A 123 7.38 25.64 17.20
N SER A 124 8.23 25.53 18.22
CA SER A 124 7.92 25.94 19.60
C SER A 124 8.32 27.37 19.92
N ILE A 125 8.67 28.18 18.93
CA ILE A 125 9.24 29.51 19.13
C ILE A 125 8.28 30.58 18.59
N ALA A 126 7.86 30.46 17.33
CA ALA A 126 7.03 31.44 16.66
C ALA A 126 5.58 31.38 17.15
N LEU A 127 4.98 32.56 17.33
CA LEU A 127 3.56 32.72 17.70
C LEU A 127 2.65 32.53 16.47
N ASN A 128 2.77 31.39 15.81
CA ASN A 128 1.99 31.03 14.62
C ASN A 128 0.65 30.37 14.96
N TRP A 129 0.31 30.26 16.24
CA TRP A 129 -0.87 29.59 16.75
C TRP A 129 -1.73 30.54 17.58
N ARG A 130 -2.94 30.12 17.92
CA ARG A 130 -3.78 30.81 18.91
C ARG A 130 -4.58 29.85 19.76
N VAL A 131 -4.92 30.29 20.97
CA VAL A 131 -5.96 29.69 21.83
C VAL A 131 -7.09 30.71 21.95
N GLY A 132 -8.28 30.38 21.42
CA GLY A 132 -9.31 31.39 21.20
C GLY A 132 -8.80 32.50 20.28
N ALA A 133 -8.71 33.73 20.79
CA ALA A 133 -8.15 34.88 20.08
C ALA A 133 -6.69 35.20 20.46
N ALA A 134 -6.13 34.58 21.49
CA ALA A 134 -4.81 34.91 22.02
C ALA A 134 -3.71 34.20 21.21
N PRO A 135 -2.72 34.93 20.64
CA PRO A 135 -1.57 34.31 19.97
C PRO A 135 -0.74 33.46 20.93
N THR A 136 -0.26 32.32 20.45
CA THR A 136 0.62 31.41 21.19
C THR A 136 1.61 30.71 20.24
N ASN A 137 2.69 30.17 20.79
CA ASN A 137 3.52 29.15 20.15
C ASN A 137 2.92 27.75 20.37
N PHE A 138 3.44 26.75 19.67
CA PHE A 138 3.05 25.34 19.86
C PHE A 138 3.96 24.64 20.87
N PHE A 139 3.37 23.79 21.69
CA PHE A 139 4.10 22.86 22.55
C PHE A 139 3.79 21.41 22.18
N ASN A 140 4.79 20.54 22.25
CA ASN A 140 4.59 19.10 22.11
C ASN A 140 3.55 18.63 23.13
N GLY A 141 2.52 17.95 22.65
CA GLY A 141 1.32 17.57 23.40
C GLY A 141 0.08 18.36 22.99
N ASP A 142 0.21 19.56 22.41
CA ASP A 142 -0.93 20.37 21.98
C ASP A 142 -1.76 19.69 20.89
N PHE A 143 -3.06 19.97 20.88
CA PHE A 143 -4.00 19.52 19.86
C PHE A 143 -4.05 20.57 18.74
N ALA A 144 -3.39 20.29 17.63
CA ALA A 144 -3.21 21.23 16.53
C ALA A 144 -4.39 21.19 15.55
N THR A 145 -4.99 22.36 15.28
CA THR A 145 -6.07 22.53 14.31
C THR A 145 -5.63 23.43 13.16
N PHE A 146 -5.87 23.00 11.93
CA PHE A 146 -5.72 23.78 10.71
C PHE A 146 -7.10 23.97 10.08
N ASP A 147 -7.57 25.21 10.01
CA ASP A 147 -8.91 25.57 9.53
C ASP A 147 -8.83 26.66 8.45
N ASN A 148 -9.84 27.52 8.32
CA ASN A 148 -9.84 28.63 7.37
C ASN A 148 -9.15 29.91 7.89
N SER A 149 -8.53 29.87 9.07
CA SER A 149 -7.98 31.03 9.75
C SER A 149 -6.67 31.58 9.17
N ALA A 150 -5.98 30.79 8.34
CA ALA A 150 -4.68 31.14 7.77
C ALA A 150 -4.73 31.13 6.23
N PRO A 151 -5.52 32.02 5.58
CA PRO A 151 -5.80 31.95 4.15
C PRO A 151 -4.56 32.09 3.26
N THR A 152 -3.48 32.71 3.76
CA THR A 152 -2.24 32.94 3.02
C THR A 152 -1.06 32.11 3.55
N ALA A 153 -1.23 31.38 4.65
CA ALA A 153 -0.16 30.61 5.30
C ALA A 153 -0.52 29.12 5.34
N THR A 154 -0.78 28.56 4.17
CA THR A 154 -1.19 27.16 4.01
C THR A 154 -0.03 26.20 3.73
N THR A 155 1.17 26.72 3.49
CA THR A 155 2.42 25.94 3.53
C THR A 155 2.99 25.96 4.94
N VAL A 156 2.99 24.80 5.59
CA VAL A 156 3.42 24.60 6.97
C VAL A 156 4.75 23.86 6.96
N ASN A 157 5.81 24.54 7.37
CA ASN A 157 7.16 24.04 7.40
C ASN A 157 7.46 23.37 8.75
N LEU A 158 7.54 22.04 8.75
CA LEU A 158 8.04 21.23 9.85
C LEU A 158 9.57 21.38 9.89
N THR A 159 10.06 22.29 10.73
CA THR A 159 11.50 22.57 10.88
C THR A 159 12.25 21.45 11.62
N GLY A 160 11.52 20.64 12.40
CA GLY A 160 12.01 19.48 13.13
C GLY A 160 10.87 18.51 13.46
N ILE A 161 11.11 17.55 14.35
CA ILE A 161 10.06 16.65 14.81
C ILE A 161 9.12 17.39 15.76
N VAL A 162 7.83 17.41 15.43
CA VAL A 162 6.75 17.89 16.31
C VAL A 162 5.93 16.72 16.82
N VAL A 163 5.41 16.83 18.03
CA VAL A 163 4.71 15.74 18.72
C VAL A 163 3.35 16.23 19.24
N PRO A 164 2.39 16.52 18.34
CA PRO A 164 1.06 16.96 18.75
C PRO A 164 0.28 15.82 19.44
N GLY A 165 -0.62 16.20 20.34
CA GLY A 165 -1.59 15.27 20.95
C GLY A 165 -2.60 14.76 19.93
N ALA A 166 -2.96 15.58 18.95
CA ALA A 166 -3.64 15.21 17.71
C ALA A 166 -3.48 16.32 16.67
N VAL A 167 -3.69 15.99 15.40
CA VAL A 167 -3.74 16.96 14.30
C VAL A 167 -5.10 16.87 13.61
N ALA A 168 -5.82 17.98 13.56
CA ALA A 168 -7.06 18.11 12.81
C ALA A 168 -6.88 19.14 11.67
N VAL A 169 -7.19 18.74 10.44
CA VAL A 169 -7.23 19.65 9.29
C VAL A 169 -8.66 19.71 8.80
N ASN A 170 -9.39 20.79 9.09
CA ASN A 170 -10.78 21.00 8.71
C ASN A 170 -10.91 22.35 8.00
N SER A 171 -10.55 22.37 6.71
CA SER A 171 -10.46 23.60 5.92
C SER A 171 -10.99 23.40 4.51
N THR A 172 -11.49 24.48 3.92
CA THR A 172 -11.70 24.55 2.46
C THR A 172 -10.41 24.88 1.70
N LEU A 173 -9.38 25.33 2.40
CA LEU A 173 -8.07 25.65 1.84
C LEU A 173 -7.21 24.39 1.68
N ASN A 174 -6.26 24.44 0.75
CA ASN A 174 -5.27 23.37 0.57
C ASN A 174 -4.05 23.64 1.45
N TYR A 175 -3.78 22.75 2.40
CA TYR A 175 -2.59 22.78 3.24
C TYR A 175 -1.49 21.87 2.69
N THR A 176 -0.24 22.31 2.76
CA THR A 176 0.93 21.49 2.48
C THR A 176 1.85 21.46 3.70
N PHE A 177 2.08 20.29 4.27
CA PHE A 177 3.10 20.08 5.29
C PHE A 177 4.41 19.74 4.58
N SER A 178 5.46 20.51 4.82
CA SER A 178 6.77 20.39 4.17
C SER A 178 7.91 20.51 5.17
N GLY A 179 9.16 20.49 4.70
CA GLY A 179 10.34 20.70 5.56
C GLY A 179 11.05 19.40 5.93
N ALA A 180 12.19 19.55 6.62
CA ALA A 180 13.05 18.43 7.01
C ALA A 180 12.53 17.63 8.21
N GLY A 181 11.55 18.17 8.92
CA GLY A 181 10.91 17.58 10.08
C GLY A 181 9.81 16.55 9.77
N GLY A 182 9.08 16.18 10.81
CA GLY A 182 8.00 15.20 10.74
C GLY A 182 7.09 15.24 11.97
N ILE A 183 5.93 14.61 11.85
CA ILE A 183 4.97 14.48 12.94
C ILE A 183 5.19 13.12 13.61
N ALA A 184 5.37 13.11 14.93
CA ALA A 184 5.56 11.91 15.72
C ALA A 184 4.61 11.87 16.93
N GLY A 185 4.68 10.80 17.72
CA GLY A 185 3.91 10.65 18.96
C GLY A 185 2.76 9.67 18.84
N LEU A 186 1.83 9.72 19.80
CA LEU A 186 0.66 8.84 19.84
C LEU A 186 -0.58 9.47 19.20
N GLY A 187 -0.51 10.74 18.82
CA GLY A 187 -1.64 11.48 18.29
C GLY A 187 -2.14 10.96 16.94
N GLU A 188 -3.42 11.20 16.69
CA GLU A 188 -4.09 10.88 15.44
C GLU A 188 -3.97 12.05 14.44
N LEU A 189 -4.10 11.74 13.15
CA LEU A 189 -4.27 12.72 12.09
C LEU A 189 -5.69 12.61 11.53
N THR A 190 -6.50 13.66 11.69
CA THR A 190 -7.86 13.72 11.15
C THR A 190 -7.96 14.76 10.04
N LYS A 191 -8.21 14.30 8.82
CA LYS A 191 -8.47 15.13 7.64
C LYS A 191 -9.97 15.27 7.39
N GLN A 192 -10.47 16.49 7.50
CA GLN A 192 -11.86 16.91 7.28
C GLN A 192 -11.88 18.11 6.32
N GLY A 193 -13.09 18.62 6.02
CA GLY A 193 -13.28 19.73 5.08
C GLY A 193 -12.92 19.36 3.63
N PRO A 194 -13.35 20.18 2.66
CA PRO A 194 -13.21 19.82 1.25
C PRO A 194 -11.80 20.05 0.67
N GLY A 195 -10.92 20.80 1.34
CA GLY A 195 -9.56 21.08 0.84
C GLY A 195 -8.66 19.85 0.80
N THR A 196 -7.48 19.99 0.22
CA THR A 196 -6.42 18.95 0.21
C THR A 196 -5.44 19.18 1.37
N LEU A 197 -5.08 18.11 2.07
CA LEU A 197 -3.88 18.09 2.91
C LEU A 197 -2.80 17.31 2.17
N THR A 198 -1.70 17.97 1.83
CA THR A 198 -0.52 17.35 1.21
C THR A 198 0.56 17.13 2.26
N LEU A 199 0.93 15.88 2.51
CA LEU A 199 2.10 15.51 3.31
C LEU A 199 3.32 15.43 2.38
N ASN A 200 4.19 16.44 2.40
CA ASN A 200 5.35 16.59 1.52
C ASN A 200 6.65 16.90 2.30
N ASN A 201 6.68 16.60 3.60
CA ASN A 201 7.89 16.71 4.41
C ASN A 201 8.88 15.57 4.09
N SER A 202 10.17 15.88 4.10
CA SER A 202 11.23 14.92 3.79
C SER A 202 11.65 14.09 4.99
N GLY A 203 11.41 14.60 6.22
CA GLY A 203 11.48 13.78 7.43
C GLY A 203 10.27 12.87 7.51
N ASN A 204 10.43 11.65 8.04
CA ASN A 204 9.32 10.71 8.10
C ASN A 204 8.32 11.09 9.20
N ASN A 205 7.04 10.96 8.87
CA ASN A 205 5.99 10.92 9.88
C ASN A 205 6.03 9.56 10.60
N SER A 206 5.84 9.58 11.91
CA SER A 206 5.96 8.40 12.79
C SER A 206 4.93 8.43 13.93
N TYR A 207 3.87 9.23 13.79
CA TYR A 207 2.76 9.20 14.72
C TYR A 207 2.05 7.83 14.65
N ALA A 208 1.71 7.28 15.81
CA ALA A 208 1.14 5.94 15.94
C ALA A 208 -0.39 5.92 15.93
N GLY A 209 -1.03 7.07 16.15
CA GLY A 209 -2.48 7.19 16.09
C GLY A 209 -3.03 6.95 14.67
N MET A 210 -4.31 6.62 14.59
CA MET A 210 -5.01 6.39 13.33
C MET A 210 -4.95 7.64 12.44
N THR A 211 -4.85 7.43 11.13
CA THR A 211 -5.13 8.48 10.14
C THR A 211 -6.57 8.36 9.69
N THR A 212 -7.41 9.35 9.98
CA THR A 212 -8.82 9.37 9.60
C THR A 212 -9.07 10.43 8.53
N ILE A 213 -9.59 10.03 7.37
CA ILE A 213 -9.94 10.91 6.26
C ILE A 213 -11.45 10.93 6.13
N SER A 214 -12.10 11.98 6.64
CA SER A 214 -13.56 12.15 6.60
C SER A 214 -14.04 13.09 5.48
N GLY A 215 -13.14 13.85 4.85
CA GLY A 215 -13.49 14.77 3.77
C GLY A 215 -12.29 15.29 2.99
N GLY A 216 -12.53 15.72 1.75
CA GLY A 216 -11.50 16.23 0.84
C GLY A 216 -10.45 15.16 0.48
N ILE A 217 -9.22 15.59 0.28
CA ILE A 217 -8.10 14.71 -0.13
C ILE A 217 -7.00 14.73 0.93
N LEU A 218 -6.50 13.55 1.31
CA LEU A 218 -5.17 13.39 1.90
C LEU A 218 -4.21 12.92 0.80
N GLN A 219 -3.19 13.72 0.48
CA GLN A 219 -2.17 13.38 -0.51
C GLN A 219 -0.82 13.12 0.18
N VAL A 220 -0.20 11.99 -0.12
CA VAL A 220 1.14 11.61 0.32
C VAL A 220 2.12 11.87 -0.81
N GLY A 221 3.01 12.84 -0.60
CA GLY A 221 3.95 13.32 -1.60
C GLY A 221 3.38 14.40 -2.52
N ASN A 222 4.26 15.02 -3.30
CA ASN A 222 3.91 16.05 -4.29
C ASN A 222 4.73 15.90 -5.58
N GLY A 223 4.82 14.67 -6.09
CA GLY A 223 5.56 14.33 -7.32
C GLY A 223 7.06 14.13 -7.13
N GLY A 224 7.57 14.22 -5.90
CA GLY A 224 8.96 13.90 -5.53
C GLY A 224 9.06 12.69 -4.61
N THR A 225 10.16 12.61 -3.86
CA THR A 225 10.46 11.50 -2.92
C THR A 225 10.17 11.85 -1.46
N SER A 226 9.44 12.93 -1.19
CA SER A 226 9.03 13.35 0.15
C SER A 226 7.58 12.96 0.44
N GLY A 227 7.21 12.96 1.72
CA GLY A 227 5.87 12.62 2.18
C GLY A 227 5.72 11.17 2.65
N SER A 228 5.21 10.98 3.85
CA SER A 228 4.90 9.67 4.43
C SER A 228 3.65 9.74 5.30
N LEU A 229 2.95 8.62 5.46
CA LEU A 229 1.94 8.46 6.51
C LEU A 229 2.62 8.23 7.87
N GLY A 230 1.84 8.27 8.95
CA GLY A 230 2.28 7.73 10.25
C GLY A 230 2.38 6.21 10.24
N SER A 231 2.55 5.60 11.41
CA SER A 231 2.61 4.13 11.57
C SER A 231 1.28 3.47 11.93
N GLY A 232 0.25 4.27 12.22
CA GLY A 232 -1.11 3.79 12.50
C GLY A 232 -1.88 3.42 11.23
N ASP A 233 -2.97 2.68 11.40
CA ASP A 233 -3.88 2.34 10.30
C ASP A 233 -4.57 3.57 9.70
N VAL A 234 -5.17 3.40 8.51
CA VAL A 234 -5.86 4.47 7.78
C VAL A 234 -7.35 4.13 7.66
N ASN A 235 -8.20 5.04 8.14
CA ASN A 235 -9.63 5.03 7.88
C ASN A 235 -9.97 6.07 6.79
N ASN A 236 -10.09 5.63 5.54
CA ASN A 236 -10.35 6.47 4.39
C ASN A 236 -11.84 6.47 4.03
N ASN A 237 -12.55 7.55 4.36
CA ASN A 237 -13.95 7.78 3.98
C ASN A 237 -14.12 8.91 2.95
N ALA A 238 -13.04 9.39 2.34
CA ALA A 238 -13.09 10.36 1.25
C ALA A 238 -12.09 10.01 0.13
N ALA A 239 -10.90 10.61 0.12
CA ALA A 239 -9.88 10.31 -0.88
C ALA A 239 -8.46 10.26 -0.29
N LEU A 240 -7.74 9.19 -0.60
CA LEU A 240 -6.32 9.01 -0.32
C LEU A 240 -5.54 8.95 -1.63
N VAL A 241 -4.56 9.83 -1.79
CA VAL A 241 -3.73 9.94 -3.00
C VAL A 241 -2.26 9.68 -2.66
N PHE A 242 -1.61 8.81 -3.41
CA PHE A 242 -0.16 8.65 -3.40
C PHE A 242 0.42 9.36 -4.62
N ASN A 243 1.24 10.39 -4.40
CA ASN A 243 1.90 11.16 -5.45
C ASN A 243 3.40 11.23 -5.18
N ARG A 244 4.07 10.07 -5.29
CA ARG A 244 5.51 9.91 -5.11
C ARG A 244 6.18 9.46 -6.41
N SER A 245 7.41 9.92 -6.63
CA SER A 245 8.20 9.55 -7.82
C SER A 245 9.04 8.28 -7.63
N ASP A 246 9.21 7.84 -6.38
CA ASP A 246 9.96 6.65 -5.99
C ASP A 246 9.06 5.55 -5.42
N SER A 247 9.67 4.48 -4.93
CA SER A 247 8.95 3.37 -4.33
C SER A 247 8.49 3.69 -2.91
N LEU A 248 7.20 3.46 -2.63
CA LEU A 248 6.59 3.56 -1.30
C LEU A 248 5.90 2.24 -0.96
N THR A 249 6.26 1.64 0.18
CA THR A 249 5.50 0.52 0.75
C THR A 249 4.53 1.04 1.80
N VAL A 250 3.26 0.65 1.69
CA VAL A 250 2.19 1.00 2.63
C VAL A 250 1.78 -0.27 3.36
N PRO A 251 2.30 -0.50 4.58
CA PRO A 251 1.98 -1.68 5.37
C PRO A 251 0.67 -1.56 6.15
N HIS A 252 0.13 -0.35 6.26
CA HIS A 252 -1.07 -0.04 7.04
C HIS A 252 -2.31 -0.71 6.48
N THR A 253 -3.21 -1.12 7.37
CA THR A 253 -4.57 -1.49 6.94
C THR A 253 -5.29 -0.22 6.53
N ILE A 254 -5.77 -0.18 5.29
CA ILE A 254 -6.65 0.87 4.79
C ILE A 254 -8.09 0.35 4.83
N SER A 255 -8.96 1.09 5.50
CA SER A 255 -10.39 0.79 5.68
C SER A 255 -11.25 1.96 5.20
N GLY A 256 -12.57 1.80 5.21
CA GLY A 256 -13.54 2.86 4.88
C GLY A 256 -14.10 2.80 3.45
N SER A 257 -14.86 3.82 3.08
CA SER A 257 -15.60 3.88 1.80
C SER A 257 -14.96 4.76 0.73
N GLY A 258 -13.87 5.46 1.07
CA GLY A 258 -13.22 6.44 0.22
C GLY A 258 -12.40 5.81 -0.91
N ALA A 259 -12.16 6.61 -1.95
CA ALA A 259 -11.34 6.22 -3.09
C ALA A 259 -9.84 6.25 -2.76
N LEU A 260 -9.07 5.40 -3.41
CA LEU A 260 -7.61 5.37 -3.38
C LEU A 260 -7.07 5.73 -4.77
N SER A 261 -6.03 6.55 -4.84
CA SER A 261 -5.40 6.90 -6.13
C SER A 261 -3.88 6.79 -6.09
N GLN A 262 -3.31 6.12 -7.09
CA GLN A 262 -1.91 6.25 -7.46
C GLN A 262 -1.81 7.35 -8.52
N SER A 263 -1.08 8.42 -8.22
CA SER A 263 -0.94 9.59 -9.08
C SER A 263 0.52 9.97 -9.37
N GLY A 264 1.47 9.40 -8.65
CA GLY A 264 2.89 9.62 -8.87
C GLY A 264 3.49 8.65 -9.89
N ALA A 265 4.63 9.01 -10.47
CA ALA A 265 5.34 8.15 -11.44
C ALA A 265 6.03 6.94 -10.80
N GLY A 266 6.14 6.89 -9.48
CA GLY A 266 6.79 5.82 -8.74
C GLY A 266 5.94 4.56 -8.58
N VAL A 267 6.36 3.70 -7.65
CA VAL A 267 5.67 2.45 -7.32
C VAL A 267 5.08 2.54 -5.92
N THR A 268 3.78 2.40 -5.75
CA THR A 268 3.17 2.23 -4.43
C THR A 268 2.81 0.77 -4.23
N THR A 269 3.39 0.12 -3.22
CA THR A 269 3.08 -1.26 -2.84
C THR A 269 2.11 -1.25 -1.66
N LEU A 270 0.89 -1.76 -1.87
CA LEU A 270 -0.09 -1.96 -0.80
C LEU A 270 0.10 -3.35 -0.22
N SER A 271 0.78 -3.45 0.93
CA SER A 271 1.05 -4.73 1.60
C SER A 271 0.18 -4.98 2.83
N GLY A 272 -0.63 -3.99 3.24
CA GLY A 272 -1.62 -4.15 4.30
C GLY A 272 -2.82 -5.00 3.90
N ALA A 273 -3.49 -5.60 4.89
CA ALA A 273 -4.73 -6.35 4.71
C ALA A 273 -5.93 -5.41 4.58
N ASN A 274 -6.02 -4.69 3.46
CA ASN A 274 -7.01 -3.62 3.29
C ASN A 274 -8.45 -4.14 3.28
N THR A 275 -9.37 -3.32 3.78
CA THR A 275 -10.81 -3.60 3.92
C THR A 275 -11.70 -2.49 3.36
N PHE A 276 -11.11 -1.48 2.70
CA PHE A 276 -11.89 -0.42 2.08
C PHE A 276 -12.73 -0.94 0.92
N GLY A 277 -13.78 -0.20 0.57
CA GLY A 277 -14.68 -0.54 -0.53
C GLY A 277 -14.85 0.53 -1.62
N GLY A 278 -14.10 1.63 -1.53
CA GLY A 278 -14.07 2.64 -2.58
C GLY A 278 -13.23 2.24 -3.79
N ALA A 279 -13.40 2.95 -4.90
CA ALA A 279 -12.69 2.69 -6.14
C ALA A 279 -11.18 2.93 -6.03
N VAL A 280 -10.41 2.20 -6.83
CA VAL A 280 -8.97 2.38 -6.99
C VAL A 280 -8.68 3.01 -8.36
N ASN A 281 -7.99 4.14 -8.38
CA ASN A 281 -7.58 4.82 -9.61
C ASN A 281 -6.06 4.82 -9.75
N ILE A 282 -5.54 4.20 -10.82
CA ILE A 282 -4.12 4.19 -11.15
C ILE A 282 -3.93 5.15 -12.33
N ALA A 283 -3.60 6.40 -12.01
CA ALA A 283 -3.52 7.48 -12.98
C ALA A 283 -2.14 7.59 -13.64
N GLN A 284 -1.07 7.29 -12.90
CA GLN A 284 0.33 7.28 -13.37
C GLN A 284 1.11 6.22 -12.61
N GLY A 285 2.33 5.89 -13.06
CA GLY A 285 3.22 4.98 -12.35
C GLY A 285 2.61 3.59 -12.13
N THR A 286 3.01 2.95 -11.03
CA THR A 286 2.60 1.57 -10.72
C THR A 286 1.95 1.49 -9.35
N LEU A 287 0.79 0.83 -9.28
CA LEU A 287 0.25 0.31 -8.03
C LEU A 287 0.54 -1.19 -7.96
N LYS A 288 1.26 -1.62 -6.92
CA LYS A 288 1.63 -3.01 -6.69
C LYS A 288 0.81 -3.63 -5.57
N ALA A 289 0.18 -4.76 -5.85
CA ALA A 289 -0.49 -5.56 -4.84
C ALA A 289 0.52 -6.39 -4.05
N GLY A 290 0.63 -6.13 -2.75
CA GLY A 290 1.46 -6.89 -1.80
C GLY A 290 0.66 -7.83 -0.89
N HIS A 291 -0.68 -7.84 -1.00
CA HIS A 291 -1.59 -8.67 -0.23
C HIS A 291 -2.83 -9.06 -1.08
N ASN A 292 -3.50 -10.17 -0.76
CA ASN A 292 -4.70 -10.63 -1.50
C ASN A 292 -5.84 -9.60 -1.49
N SER A 293 -6.00 -8.90 -0.38
CA SER A 293 -6.97 -7.82 -0.23
C SER A 293 -6.38 -6.42 -0.50
N ALA A 294 -5.25 -6.32 -1.22
CA ALA A 294 -4.58 -5.03 -1.44
C ALA A 294 -5.50 -3.96 -2.05
N LEU A 295 -6.44 -4.35 -2.92
CA LEU A 295 -7.40 -3.45 -3.57
C LEU A 295 -8.73 -3.31 -2.80
N GLY A 296 -8.78 -3.77 -1.55
CA GLY A 296 -9.99 -3.80 -0.73
C GLY A 296 -10.66 -5.18 -0.68
N THR A 297 -11.69 -5.31 0.14
CA THR A 297 -12.50 -6.54 0.27
C THR A 297 -13.85 -6.44 -0.43
N THR A 298 -14.28 -5.21 -0.75
CA THR A 298 -15.46 -4.96 -1.58
C THR A 298 -14.97 -4.63 -2.99
N ASN A 299 -15.65 -5.17 -4.00
CA ASN A 299 -15.30 -4.97 -5.39
C ASN A 299 -15.62 -3.53 -5.86
N GLY A 300 -14.77 -2.56 -5.49
CA GLY A 300 -14.95 -1.13 -5.71
C GLY A 300 -14.62 -0.64 -7.12
N ALA A 301 -14.10 -1.53 -7.97
CA ALA A 301 -13.52 -1.29 -9.29
C ALA A 301 -12.16 -0.58 -9.26
N THR A 302 -11.27 -1.10 -10.10
CA THR A 302 -9.90 -0.60 -10.28
C THR A 302 -9.74 -0.10 -11.71
N THR A 303 -9.45 1.19 -11.87
CA THR A 303 -9.25 1.82 -13.18
C THR A 303 -7.77 2.14 -13.41
N ILE A 304 -7.24 1.67 -14.52
CA ILE A 304 -5.85 1.87 -14.96
C ILE A 304 -5.87 2.81 -16.17
N SER A 305 -5.32 4.00 -15.99
CA SER A 305 -5.19 4.99 -17.07
C SER A 305 -4.09 4.58 -18.04
N SER A 306 -4.21 5.02 -19.30
CA SER A 306 -3.20 4.77 -20.32
C SER A 306 -1.82 5.25 -19.87
N GLY A 307 -0.83 4.34 -19.86
CA GLY A 307 0.55 4.59 -19.42
C GLY A 307 0.80 4.27 -17.94
N ALA A 308 -0.22 3.88 -17.18
CA ALA A 308 -0.08 3.40 -15.80
C ALA A 308 -0.17 1.87 -15.72
N THR A 309 0.27 1.30 -14.60
CA THR A 309 0.37 -0.16 -14.43
C THR A 309 -0.21 -0.64 -13.10
N LEU A 310 -0.97 -1.73 -13.16
CA LEU A 310 -1.25 -2.58 -12.01
C LEU A 310 -0.26 -3.76 -12.00
N ASP A 311 0.52 -3.88 -10.93
CA ASP A 311 1.40 -5.02 -10.69
C ASP A 311 0.75 -5.99 -9.68
N VAL A 312 0.29 -7.14 -10.17
CA VAL A 312 -0.32 -8.20 -9.36
C VAL A 312 0.74 -9.12 -8.72
N GLY A 313 2.03 -8.78 -8.87
CA GLY A 313 3.19 -9.65 -8.71
C GLY A 313 3.97 -9.57 -7.41
N ALA A 314 3.29 -9.68 -6.26
CA ALA A 314 3.87 -10.40 -5.12
C ALA A 314 3.49 -11.89 -5.22
N ASN A 315 4.27 -12.80 -4.60
CA ASN A 315 3.98 -14.23 -4.69
C ASN A 315 2.55 -14.53 -4.20
N ASN A 316 1.80 -15.36 -4.93
CA ASN A 316 0.47 -15.88 -4.53
C ASN A 316 -0.67 -14.85 -4.39
N ILE A 317 -0.58 -13.69 -5.04
CA ILE A 317 -1.65 -12.68 -4.95
C ILE A 317 -2.86 -13.05 -5.79
N ASN A 318 -4.02 -13.16 -5.13
CA ASN A 318 -5.33 -13.27 -5.74
C ASN A 318 -6.20 -12.07 -5.34
N LEU A 319 -6.48 -11.19 -6.30
CA LEU A 319 -7.32 -10.00 -6.13
C LEU A 319 -8.82 -10.30 -6.22
N GLY A 320 -9.19 -11.59 -6.32
CA GLY A 320 -10.56 -12.05 -6.28
C GLY A 320 -11.36 -11.58 -7.49
N LEU A 321 -12.56 -11.06 -7.22
CA LEU A 321 -13.53 -10.67 -8.23
C LEU A 321 -13.51 -9.17 -8.54
N GLU A 322 -12.43 -8.48 -8.16
CA GLU A 322 -12.27 -7.05 -8.40
C GLU A 322 -12.35 -6.74 -9.91
N PRO A 323 -13.30 -5.88 -10.36
CA PRO A 323 -13.39 -5.45 -11.74
C PRO A 323 -12.24 -4.51 -12.10
N ILE A 324 -11.50 -4.83 -13.16
CA ILE A 324 -10.39 -4.00 -13.64
C ILE A 324 -10.78 -3.37 -14.97
N PHE A 325 -10.72 -2.04 -15.06
CA PHE A 325 -10.87 -1.26 -16.28
C PHE A 325 -9.49 -0.76 -16.72
N VAL A 326 -9.05 -1.07 -17.93
CA VAL A 326 -7.65 -0.86 -18.32
C VAL A 326 -7.51 -0.38 -19.76
N SER A 327 -6.49 0.42 -20.03
CA SER A 327 -6.03 0.75 -21.38
C SER A 327 -4.54 1.10 -21.37
N GLY A 328 -3.93 1.15 -22.55
CA GLY A 328 -2.56 1.56 -22.75
C GLY A 328 -1.53 0.45 -22.59
N SER A 329 -0.27 0.82 -22.80
CA SER A 329 0.88 -0.08 -22.74
C SER A 329 1.46 -0.28 -21.34
N GLY A 330 1.07 0.59 -20.39
CA GLY A 330 1.63 0.64 -19.05
C GLY A 330 2.99 1.33 -18.98
N VAL A 331 3.56 1.38 -17.78
CA VAL A 331 4.86 1.99 -17.52
C VAL A 331 5.95 1.25 -18.29
N GLY A 332 6.76 1.99 -19.05
CA GLY A 332 7.90 1.41 -19.80
C GLY A 332 7.49 0.50 -20.96
N ASP A 333 6.20 0.50 -21.36
CA ASP A 333 5.62 -0.46 -22.30
C ASP A 333 5.67 -1.93 -21.84
N ASP A 334 5.93 -2.18 -20.55
CA ASP A 334 6.05 -3.53 -19.95
C ASP A 334 4.70 -4.22 -19.72
N GLY A 335 3.60 -3.48 -19.83
CA GLY A 335 2.23 -3.93 -19.61
C GLY A 335 1.44 -3.02 -18.66
N ALA A 336 0.17 -2.79 -18.99
CA ALA A 336 -0.78 -2.13 -18.10
C ALA A 336 -1.22 -3.06 -16.95
N ILE A 337 -1.15 -4.37 -17.15
CA ILE A 337 -1.24 -5.38 -16.10
C ILE A 337 -0.01 -6.28 -16.20
N ILE A 338 0.73 -6.39 -15.10
CA ILE A 338 1.95 -7.18 -15.01
C ILE A 338 1.99 -8.04 -13.75
N ASN A 339 2.86 -9.04 -13.76
CA ASN A 339 3.44 -9.61 -12.54
C ASN A 339 4.96 -9.42 -12.58
N SER A 340 5.51 -8.66 -11.63
CA SER A 340 6.95 -8.37 -11.56
C SER A 340 7.78 -9.37 -10.74
N SER A 341 7.18 -10.43 -10.17
CA SER A 341 7.86 -11.38 -9.27
C SER A 341 9.00 -12.17 -9.90
N GLY A 342 9.06 -12.27 -11.24
CA GLY A 342 9.97 -13.19 -11.95
C GLY A 342 9.65 -14.67 -11.78
N SER A 343 8.63 -15.04 -10.99
CA SER A 343 8.24 -16.43 -10.79
C SER A 343 7.46 -16.95 -12.00
N GLY A 344 7.98 -17.99 -12.67
CA GLY A 344 7.25 -18.73 -13.71
C GLY A 344 6.24 -19.72 -13.15
N THR A 345 6.26 -19.97 -11.83
CA THR A 345 5.39 -20.96 -11.19
C THR A 345 4.00 -20.39 -10.94
N PHE A 346 2.99 -21.11 -11.40
CA PHE A 346 1.60 -20.82 -11.08
C PHE A 346 1.30 -21.14 -9.62
N VAL A 347 0.67 -20.21 -8.91
CA VAL A 347 0.23 -20.48 -7.53
C VAL A 347 -1.20 -20.02 -7.22
N GLY A 348 -2.01 -19.77 -8.25
CA GLY A 348 -3.41 -19.38 -8.10
C GLY A 348 -3.85 -18.28 -9.08
N PRO A 349 -5.15 -17.97 -9.13
CA PRO A 349 -5.66 -16.86 -9.93
C PRO A 349 -5.11 -15.52 -9.44
N ASN A 350 -4.85 -14.59 -10.36
CA ASN A 350 -4.46 -13.22 -10.00
C ASN A 350 -5.64 -12.26 -10.07
N VAL A 351 -6.34 -12.25 -11.20
CA VAL A 351 -7.47 -11.36 -11.51
C VAL A 351 -8.57 -12.16 -12.20
N ALA A 352 -9.84 -11.77 -12.04
CA ALA A 352 -10.96 -12.47 -12.67
C ALA A 352 -11.66 -11.66 -13.78
N PHE A 353 -11.75 -10.33 -13.65
CA PHE A 353 -12.52 -9.51 -14.57
C PHE A 353 -11.70 -8.35 -15.10
N VAL A 354 -11.42 -8.36 -16.40
CA VAL A 354 -10.70 -7.27 -17.08
C VAL A 354 -11.58 -6.73 -18.20
N THR A 355 -11.82 -5.43 -18.19
CA THR A 355 -12.49 -4.67 -19.24
C THR A 355 -11.50 -3.72 -19.88
N MET A 356 -11.15 -3.99 -21.13
CA MET A 356 -10.35 -3.10 -21.95
C MET A 356 -11.20 -1.90 -22.37
N THR A 357 -10.75 -0.71 -21.99
CA THR A 357 -11.33 0.59 -22.37
C THR A 357 -10.59 1.23 -23.55
N GLY A 358 -9.55 0.55 -24.03
CA GLY A 358 -8.74 0.87 -25.20
C GLY A 358 -7.77 -0.26 -25.50
N ASN A 359 -6.91 -0.08 -26.49
CA ASN A 359 -5.80 -1.02 -26.77
C ASN A 359 -4.98 -1.23 -25.48
N THR A 360 -4.69 -2.48 -25.15
CA THR A 360 -4.12 -2.84 -23.85
C THR A 360 -2.94 -3.79 -24.02
N THR A 361 -1.88 -3.57 -23.26
CA THR A 361 -0.74 -4.49 -23.17
C THR A 361 -0.76 -5.27 -21.86
N PHE A 362 -0.58 -6.58 -21.95
CA PHE A 362 -0.31 -7.49 -20.83
C PHE A 362 1.16 -7.90 -20.85
N GLY A 363 1.81 -7.97 -19.68
CA GLY A 363 3.21 -8.37 -19.63
C GLY A 363 3.75 -8.67 -18.24
N GLY A 364 5.00 -8.30 -17.99
CA GLY A 364 5.75 -8.60 -16.77
C GLY A 364 6.82 -9.69 -16.91
N THR A 365 7.39 -10.08 -15.78
CA THR A 365 8.49 -11.07 -15.68
C THR A 365 8.05 -12.37 -15.02
N GLY A 366 7.02 -12.34 -14.18
CA GLY A 366 6.38 -13.51 -13.58
C GLY A 366 5.08 -13.91 -14.29
N ARG A 367 4.72 -15.18 -14.23
CA ARG A 367 3.45 -15.69 -14.75
C ARG A 367 2.27 -15.04 -14.05
N TRP A 368 1.21 -14.70 -14.78
CA TRP A 368 -0.07 -14.37 -14.16
C TRP A 368 -1.26 -14.87 -14.97
N ASP A 369 -2.36 -15.11 -14.26
CA ASP A 369 -3.56 -15.75 -14.79
C ASP A 369 -4.78 -14.84 -14.64
N LEU A 370 -5.51 -14.66 -15.75
CA LEU A 370 -6.88 -14.15 -15.74
C LEU A 370 -7.80 -15.35 -15.52
N ARG A 371 -8.24 -15.56 -14.28
CA ARG A 371 -8.93 -16.78 -13.84
C ARG A 371 -9.84 -16.49 -12.65
N SER A 372 -11.00 -17.14 -12.62
CA SER A 372 -11.83 -17.20 -11.41
C SER A 372 -11.39 -18.36 -10.51
N SER A 373 -11.27 -18.13 -9.20
CA SER A 373 -11.02 -19.18 -8.21
C SER A 373 -12.23 -20.09 -7.98
N ASN A 374 -13.41 -19.71 -8.49
CA ASN A 374 -14.67 -20.40 -8.21
C ASN A 374 -15.11 -21.25 -9.40
N THR A 375 -14.88 -22.56 -9.34
CA THR A 375 -15.38 -23.53 -10.33
C THR A 375 -16.86 -23.87 -10.18
N ALA A 376 -17.54 -23.37 -9.13
CA ALA A 376 -18.92 -23.68 -8.78
C ALA A 376 -19.91 -22.50 -8.94
N ASN A 377 -19.46 -21.31 -9.34
CA ASN A 377 -20.31 -20.14 -9.60
C ASN A 377 -20.01 -19.56 -11.00
N PRO A 378 -20.99 -19.52 -11.92
CA PRO A 378 -20.78 -19.18 -13.33
C PRO A 378 -20.59 -17.68 -13.64
N ALA A 379 -20.31 -16.81 -12.65
CA ALA A 379 -19.62 -15.57 -12.95
C ALA A 379 -18.16 -15.90 -13.31
N GLY A 380 -17.98 -16.56 -14.46
CA GLY A 380 -16.69 -16.96 -15.00
C GLY A 380 -15.81 -15.74 -15.22
N ALA A 381 -14.49 -15.93 -15.20
CA ALA A 381 -13.58 -14.83 -15.52
C ALA A 381 -13.92 -14.25 -16.90
N ALA A 382 -13.70 -12.94 -17.09
CA ALA A 382 -14.02 -12.29 -18.35
C ALA A 382 -12.90 -11.35 -18.82
N LEU A 383 -12.70 -11.35 -20.13
CA LEU A 383 -11.94 -10.35 -20.85
C LEU A 383 -12.91 -9.61 -21.78
N SER A 384 -13.37 -8.43 -21.37
CA SER A 384 -14.31 -7.61 -22.13
C SER A 384 -13.61 -6.47 -22.87
N THR A 385 -14.18 -6.04 -23.99
CA THR A 385 -13.81 -4.80 -24.68
C THR A 385 -15.00 -3.83 -24.78
N GLY A 386 -16.10 -4.13 -24.09
CA GLY A 386 -17.36 -3.39 -24.21
C GLY A 386 -17.92 -3.38 -25.63
N GLY A 387 -17.65 -4.42 -26.43
CA GLY A 387 -18.07 -4.50 -27.84
C GLY A 387 -17.16 -3.76 -28.84
N ASN A 388 -15.98 -3.31 -28.44
CA ASN A 388 -15.06 -2.58 -29.31
C ASN A 388 -13.90 -3.48 -29.81
N PRO A 389 -13.38 -3.27 -31.04
CA PRO A 389 -12.29 -4.06 -31.60
C PRO A 389 -10.91 -3.62 -31.11
N PHE A 390 -10.72 -3.57 -29.79
CA PHE A 390 -9.43 -3.20 -29.20
C PHE A 390 -8.38 -4.29 -29.42
N THR A 391 -7.13 -3.86 -29.60
CA THR A 391 -5.98 -4.76 -29.70
C THR A 391 -5.50 -5.16 -28.31
N LEU A 392 -5.27 -6.47 -28.12
CA LEU A 392 -4.51 -6.99 -26.99
C LEU A 392 -3.07 -7.27 -27.42
N THR A 393 -2.10 -6.66 -26.76
CA THR A 393 -0.68 -6.96 -26.97
C THR A 393 -0.13 -7.74 -25.78
N LYS A 394 0.67 -8.78 -26.03
CA LYS A 394 1.42 -9.52 -25.00
C LYS A 394 2.91 -9.27 -25.17
N VAL A 395 3.57 -8.77 -24.12
CA VAL A 395 5.02 -8.47 -24.05
C VAL A 395 5.66 -9.09 -22.81
N GLY A 396 6.98 -9.02 -22.68
CA GLY A 396 7.72 -9.54 -21.55
C GLY A 396 7.92 -11.06 -21.59
N PRO A 397 8.94 -11.58 -20.90
CA PRO A 397 9.32 -13.00 -20.96
C PRO A 397 8.31 -13.92 -20.27
N ASN A 398 7.35 -13.38 -19.52
CA ASN A 398 6.39 -14.16 -18.77
C ASN A 398 5.33 -14.85 -19.64
N GLY A 399 4.62 -15.79 -19.01
CA GLY A 399 3.37 -16.33 -19.56
C GLY A 399 2.14 -15.64 -18.97
N VAL A 400 1.18 -15.31 -19.83
CA VAL A 400 -0.16 -14.85 -19.44
C VAL A 400 -1.17 -15.91 -19.83
N TYR A 401 -2.01 -16.32 -18.88
CA TYR A 401 -2.86 -17.49 -19.02
C TYR A 401 -4.33 -17.13 -18.90
N LEU A 402 -5.14 -17.67 -19.81
CA LEU A 402 -6.59 -17.48 -19.88
C LEU A 402 -7.32 -18.83 -19.69
N PRO A 403 -7.44 -19.34 -18.46
CA PRO A 403 -8.25 -20.53 -18.16
C PRO A 403 -9.69 -20.16 -17.78
N GLY A 404 -10.67 -20.72 -18.51
CA GLY A 404 -12.09 -20.53 -18.23
C GLY A 404 -12.57 -19.08 -18.40
N VAL A 405 -11.97 -18.34 -19.34
CA VAL A 405 -12.27 -16.93 -19.58
C VAL A 405 -13.35 -16.78 -20.66
N THR A 406 -14.40 -16.02 -20.34
CA THR A 406 -15.33 -15.51 -21.35
C THR A 406 -14.68 -14.31 -22.03
N VAL A 407 -14.18 -14.51 -23.25
CA VAL A 407 -13.58 -13.45 -24.07
C VAL A 407 -14.67 -12.82 -24.91
N ASP A 408 -14.73 -11.48 -24.89
CA ASP A 408 -15.66 -10.69 -25.69
C ASP A 408 -15.44 -10.95 -27.19
N PRO A 409 -16.49 -11.34 -27.93
CA PRO A 409 -16.37 -11.64 -29.36
C PRO A 409 -15.97 -10.42 -30.19
N ALA A 410 -16.03 -9.21 -29.65
CA ALA A 410 -15.53 -8.02 -30.33
C ALA A 410 -14.01 -7.85 -30.24
N LEU A 411 -13.29 -8.57 -29.37
CA LEU A 411 -11.84 -8.41 -29.21
C LEU A 411 -11.12 -8.48 -30.57
N GLY A 412 -10.38 -7.42 -30.88
CA GLY A 412 -9.74 -7.17 -32.17
C GLY A 412 -8.46 -7.97 -32.34
N ASP A 413 -7.38 -7.32 -32.80
CA ASP A 413 -6.11 -8.02 -33.00
C ASP A 413 -5.50 -8.49 -31.68
N VAL A 414 -4.80 -9.61 -31.72
CA VAL A 414 -4.03 -10.16 -30.61
C VAL A 414 -2.59 -10.32 -31.06
N ASP A 415 -1.69 -9.52 -30.51
CA ASP A 415 -0.28 -9.45 -30.91
C ASP A 415 0.63 -9.97 -29.79
N ILE A 416 1.14 -11.19 -29.95
CA ILE A 416 2.05 -11.84 -28.99
C ILE A 416 3.48 -11.52 -29.42
N ARG A 417 4.07 -10.49 -28.80
CA ARG A 417 5.39 -9.97 -29.14
C ARG A 417 6.52 -10.69 -28.42
N GLU A 418 6.29 -11.07 -27.17
CA GLU A 418 7.28 -11.76 -26.33
C GLU A 418 6.61 -12.71 -25.33
N GLY A 419 7.38 -13.71 -24.91
CA GLY A 419 6.93 -14.71 -23.95
C GLY A 419 5.76 -15.53 -24.50
N LEU A 420 4.79 -15.82 -23.65
CA LEU A 420 3.74 -16.79 -23.96
C LEU A 420 2.35 -16.24 -23.63
N LEU A 421 1.38 -16.46 -24.52
CA LEU A 421 -0.05 -16.35 -24.24
C LEU A 421 -0.68 -17.74 -24.28
N ALA A 422 -1.30 -18.16 -23.18
CA ALA A 422 -1.99 -19.45 -23.10
C ALA A 422 -3.50 -19.28 -23.17
N ILE A 423 -4.12 -20.04 -24.07
CA ILE A 423 -5.57 -20.23 -24.15
C ILE A 423 -5.86 -21.63 -23.60
N GLU A 424 -6.56 -21.68 -22.47
CA GLU A 424 -6.79 -22.95 -21.77
C GLU A 424 -8.28 -23.35 -21.74
N SER A 425 -8.52 -24.54 -21.17
CA SER A 425 -9.83 -25.16 -21.01
C SER A 425 -10.91 -24.20 -20.53
N GLY A 426 -12.08 -24.26 -21.16
CA GLY A 426 -13.25 -23.44 -20.82
C GLY A 426 -13.23 -22.01 -21.36
N THR A 427 -12.14 -21.54 -21.96
CA THR A 427 -12.09 -20.20 -22.56
C THR A 427 -12.90 -20.17 -23.86
N THR A 428 -13.79 -19.18 -24.02
CA THR A 428 -14.84 -19.14 -25.08
C THR A 428 -14.32 -18.89 -26.49
N GLY A 429 -13.07 -18.47 -26.62
CA GLY A 429 -12.41 -18.08 -27.86
C GLY A 429 -11.36 -17.02 -27.59
N ILE A 430 -10.93 -16.31 -28.63
CA ILE A 430 -9.96 -15.21 -28.48
C ILE A 430 -10.39 -13.93 -29.20
N GLY A 431 -11.69 -13.73 -29.44
CA GLY A 431 -12.26 -12.53 -30.05
C GLY A 431 -12.79 -12.74 -31.47
N ASN A 432 -12.92 -11.63 -32.21
CA ASN A 432 -13.54 -11.62 -33.53
C ASN A 432 -12.68 -12.39 -34.57
N PRO A 433 -13.22 -13.38 -35.28
CA PRO A 433 -12.47 -14.18 -36.26
C PRO A 433 -11.95 -13.37 -37.46
N ASP A 434 -12.55 -12.21 -37.75
CA ASP A 434 -12.10 -11.31 -38.82
C ASP A 434 -10.82 -10.57 -38.45
N TYR A 435 -10.33 -10.64 -37.21
CA TYR A 435 -9.08 -10.00 -36.78
C TYR A 435 -7.95 -11.02 -36.62
N THR A 436 -6.73 -10.52 -36.50
CA THR A 436 -5.52 -11.35 -36.55
C THR A 436 -5.04 -11.71 -35.16
N LEU A 437 -4.66 -12.98 -34.97
CA LEU A 437 -3.75 -13.40 -33.91
C LEU A 437 -2.36 -13.53 -34.52
N THR A 438 -1.42 -12.70 -34.07
CA THR A 438 -0.03 -12.73 -34.52
C THR A 438 0.87 -13.25 -33.41
N VAL A 439 1.69 -14.26 -33.73
CA VAL A 439 2.82 -14.70 -32.91
C VAL A 439 4.09 -14.16 -33.54
N ARG A 440 4.81 -13.28 -32.85
CA ARG A 440 6.08 -12.72 -33.32
C ARG A 440 7.24 -13.67 -33.06
N ASP A 441 8.36 -13.39 -33.72
CA ASP A 441 9.63 -14.11 -33.56
C ASP A 441 10.00 -14.24 -32.07
N GLY A 442 10.34 -15.46 -31.64
CA GLY A 442 10.70 -15.73 -30.23
C GLY A 442 9.52 -15.87 -29.26
N ALA A 443 8.28 -15.58 -29.68
CA ALA A 443 7.09 -15.70 -28.85
C ALA A 443 6.36 -17.04 -29.05
N THR A 444 5.43 -17.37 -28.15
CA THR A 444 4.70 -18.64 -28.16
C THR A 444 3.19 -18.43 -27.96
N LEU A 445 2.38 -19.03 -28.84
CA LEU A 445 0.97 -19.31 -28.56
C LEU A 445 0.86 -20.69 -27.90
N GLN A 446 0.29 -20.77 -26.70
CA GLN A 446 0.02 -22.03 -26.03
C GLN A 446 -1.46 -22.38 -26.03
N LEU A 447 -1.75 -23.66 -26.31
CA LEU A 447 -3.09 -24.24 -26.25
C LEU A 447 -3.12 -25.34 -25.19
N PHE A 448 -4.15 -25.33 -24.33
CA PHE A 448 -4.28 -26.31 -23.26
C PHE A 448 -5.74 -26.77 -23.12
N ASN A 449 -6.04 -27.99 -23.55
CA ASN A 449 -7.34 -28.64 -23.41
C ASN A 449 -8.52 -27.73 -23.79
N MET A 450 -8.39 -27.02 -24.92
CA MET A 450 -9.41 -26.08 -25.36
C MET A 450 -10.70 -26.81 -25.67
N THR A 451 -11.80 -26.26 -25.16
CA THR A 451 -13.16 -26.74 -25.43
C THR A 451 -13.81 -26.01 -26.59
N ASN A 452 -13.28 -24.84 -26.95
CA ASN A 452 -13.77 -24.00 -28.04
C ASN A 452 -12.73 -23.95 -29.16
N LEU A 453 -13.20 -23.67 -30.38
CA LEU A 453 -12.39 -23.66 -31.58
C LEU A 453 -11.62 -22.35 -31.71
N LEU A 454 -10.35 -22.42 -32.09
CA LEU A 454 -9.57 -21.23 -32.43
C LEU A 454 -9.83 -20.86 -33.90
N ASN A 455 -10.53 -19.75 -34.13
CA ASN A 455 -11.08 -19.37 -35.43
C ASN A 455 -10.61 -18.01 -35.99
N LYS A 456 -9.70 -17.30 -35.30
CA LYS A 456 -9.07 -16.09 -35.83
C LYS A 456 -8.21 -16.37 -37.06
N ARG A 457 -7.94 -15.33 -37.85
CA ARG A 457 -6.83 -15.36 -38.82
C ARG A 457 -5.52 -15.41 -38.03
N ILE A 458 -4.68 -16.41 -38.27
CA ILE A 458 -3.45 -16.62 -37.50
C ILE A 458 -2.24 -16.34 -38.38
N VAL A 459 -1.32 -15.51 -37.88
CA VAL A 459 -0.01 -15.27 -38.49
C VAL A 459 1.05 -15.74 -37.51
N LEU A 460 1.87 -16.71 -37.94
CA LEU A 460 2.93 -17.29 -37.14
C LEU A 460 4.28 -16.88 -37.75
N ASN A 461 5.13 -16.25 -36.95
CA ASN A 461 6.49 -15.89 -37.34
C ASN A 461 7.46 -16.70 -36.49
N GLY A 462 8.25 -17.55 -37.14
CA GLY A 462 9.10 -18.53 -36.49
C GLY A 462 10.57 -18.35 -36.84
N THR A 463 11.43 -18.58 -35.85
CA THR A 463 12.89 -18.51 -35.94
C THR A 463 13.54 -19.89 -35.98
N GLY A 464 12.76 -20.97 -35.84
CA GLY A 464 13.28 -22.35 -35.74
C GLY A 464 13.94 -22.69 -34.41
N THR A 465 13.84 -21.83 -33.38
CA THR A 465 14.54 -22.04 -32.10
C THR A 465 13.61 -22.32 -30.91
N ASN A 466 12.44 -21.68 -30.86
CA ASN A 466 11.42 -21.88 -29.83
C ASN A 466 10.11 -22.37 -30.43
N ASN A 467 9.24 -22.96 -29.61
CA ASN A 467 7.89 -23.32 -30.04
C ASN A 467 7.13 -22.05 -30.43
N THR A 468 6.73 -21.93 -31.70
CA THR A 468 5.82 -20.88 -32.15
C THR A 468 4.40 -21.19 -31.67
N VAL A 469 4.02 -22.48 -31.75
CA VAL A 469 2.78 -23.01 -31.16
C VAL A 469 3.13 -24.17 -30.24
N ASN A 470 2.69 -24.09 -28.99
CA ASN A 470 2.83 -25.15 -27.99
C ASN A 470 1.47 -25.75 -27.64
N ASN A 471 1.20 -26.97 -28.10
CA ASN A 471 0.04 -27.75 -27.68
C ASN A 471 0.36 -28.48 -26.38
N ALA A 472 0.16 -27.80 -25.26
CA ALA A 472 0.61 -28.27 -23.95
C ALA A 472 -0.25 -29.41 -23.39
N SER A 473 -1.54 -29.49 -23.76
CA SER A 473 -2.44 -30.58 -23.35
C SER A 473 -3.69 -30.64 -24.23
N GLY A 474 -4.33 -31.80 -24.30
CA GLY A 474 -5.61 -32.01 -24.97
C GLY A 474 -5.55 -32.07 -26.50
N ALA A 475 -6.66 -32.49 -27.10
CA ALA A 475 -6.86 -32.54 -28.54
C ALA A 475 -7.38 -31.19 -29.04
N ASN A 476 -6.48 -30.26 -29.38
CA ASN A 476 -6.87 -28.90 -29.76
C ASN A 476 -7.11 -28.79 -31.26
N LEU A 477 -8.12 -28.00 -31.63
CA LEU A 477 -8.55 -27.79 -33.01
C LEU A 477 -8.48 -26.31 -33.38
N VAL A 478 -7.72 -26.02 -34.43
CA VAL A 478 -7.62 -24.70 -35.07
C VAL A 478 -8.34 -24.74 -36.41
N ILE A 479 -9.32 -23.86 -36.57
CA ILE A 479 -10.18 -23.76 -37.76
C ILE A 479 -10.02 -22.43 -38.50
N GLY A 480 -9.29 -21.48 -37.93
CA GLY A 480 -8.92 -20.24 -38.60
C GLY A 480 -7.86 -20.46 -39.68
N PRO A 481 -7.78 -19.60 -40.72
CA PRO A 481 -6.71 -19.66 -41.70
C PRO A 481 -5.37 -19.31 -41.03
N ILE A 482 -4.30 -19.97 -41.48
CA ILE A 482 -2.95 -19.81 -40.92
C ILE A 482 -2.00 -19.37 -42.01
N THR A 483 -1.20 -18.34 -41.72
CA THR A 483 -0.04 -17.94 -42.53
C THR A 483 1.23 -18.25 -41.76
N LEU A 484 2.17 -18.95 -42.41
CA LEU A 484 3.47 -19.31 -41.83
C LEU A 484 4.59 -18.46 -42.42
N ASN A 485 5.33 -17.76 -41.57
CA ASN A 485 6.51 -16.99 -41.94
C ASN A 485 7.74 -17.55 -41.23
N GLY A 486 8.76 -17.93 -41.98
CA GLY A 486 9.99 -18.52 -41.43
C GLY A 486 9.77 -19.92 -40.84
N ASP A 487 10.69 -20.33 -39.95
CA ASP A 487 10.73 -21.68 -39.39
C ASP A 487 9.82 -21.77 -38.16
N CYS A 488 8.55 -22.07 -38.38
CA CYS A 488 7.56 -22.24 -37.33
C CYS A 488 7.63 -23.63 -36.69
N ILE A 489 7.77 -23.70 -35.36
CA ILE A 489 7.79 -24.96 -34.60
C ILE A 489 6.42 -25.19 -33.95
N PHE A 490 5.83 -26.34 -34.26
CA PHE A 490 4.61 -26.84 -33.64
C PHE A 490 4.94 -28.01 -32.71
N SER A 491 4.84 -27.79 -31.40
CA SER A 491 4.95 -28.86 -30.42
C SER A 491 3.57 -29.45 -30.15
N ALA A 492 3.40 -30.76 -30.39
CA ALA A 492 2.17 -31.47 -30.05
C ALA A 492 2.17 -32.00 -28.61
N GLY A 493 3.29 -31.92 -27.87
CA GLY A 493 3.36 -32.30 -26.46
C GLY A 493 2.92 -33.73 -26.11
N GLY A 494 2.93 -34.67 -27.07
CA GLY A 494 2.38 -36.02 -26.90
C GLY A 494 0.85 -36.11 -26.96
N THR A 495 0.19 -35.04 -27.38
CA THR A 495 -1.25 -34.92 -27.62
C THR A 495 -1.53 -34.64 -29.11
N SER A 496 -2.74 -34.25 -29.49
CA SER A 496 -3.07 -33.93 -30.89
C SER A 496 -3.36 -32.43 -31.08
N LEU A 497 -2.79 -31.89 -32.16
CA LEU A 497 -3.12 -30.57 -32.69
C LEU A 497 -3.65 -30.76 -34.10
N THR A 498 -4.88 -30.34 -34.35
CA THR A 498 -5.50 -30.42 -35.67
C THR A 498 -5.62 -29.03 -36.27
N LEU A 499 -5.07 -28.85 -37.46
CA LEU A 499 -5.21 -27.65 -38.28
C LEU A 499 -6.12 -28.01 -39.46
N SER A 500 -7.29 -27.38 -39.54
CA SER A 500 -8.38 -27.84 -40.44
C SER A 500 -8.75 -26.88 -41.57
N ASN A 501 -8.05 -25.75 -41.68
CA ASN A 501 -8.27 -24.74 -42.70
C ASN A 501 -7.00 -24.50 -43.54
N VAL A 502 -7.05 -23.55 -44.47
CA VAL A 502 -5.93 -23.17 -45.34
C VAL A 502 -4.72 -22.80 -44.50
N ILE A 503 -3.60 -23.45 -44.82
CA ILE A 503 -2.26 -23.12 -44.33
C ILE A 503 -1.51 -22.59 -45.55
N GLY A 504 -1.15 -21.30 -45.49
CA GLY A 504 -0.50 -20.55 -46.57
C GLY A 504 0.91 -20.13 -46.24
#